data_AF-A0A920T587-F1
#
_entry.id   AF-A0A920T587-F1
#
_cell.length_a   1.000
_cell.length_b   1.000
_cell.length_c   1.000
_cell.angle_alpha   90.00
_cell.angle_beta   90.00
_cell.angle_gamma   90.00
#
_symmetry.space_group_name_H-M   'P 1'
#
loop_
_entity.id
_entity.type
_entity.pdbx_description
1 polymer ?
#
loop_
_entity_poly.entity_id
_entity_poly.type
_entity_poly.pdbx_seq_one_letter_code
_entity_poly.pdbx_strand_id
1 'polypeptide(L)'
;MGFGPPIGFGGANSVTSSRDAGLPHAGVPGHLQDEVKRVLKQEPIHELPPVDFDYFISPETPFTLRSFLGDHKWKLIFAMILVIGESILLQAGPLLTKFGIDEGVVSGNKAILITVSLSYLGSILLHSLSAWYRIRYTGSLGERLMENLRIKVFSHLQRQSLDFYTKEKAGVLMTRMTSDIEALSQLFQEGLVNFAVQGLTVIVITVVLLFLNFKLALITLLAVVPITIILSEWFRRKSSNAYGKMFATK
;
A
#
# COMPACT_ATOMS: atom_id res chain seq x y z
N MET A 1 2.63 -44.20 -46.33
CA MET A 1 2.80 -42.84 -45.78
C MET A 1 3.59 -42.96 -44.49
N GLY A 2 4.92 -42.88 -44.57
CA GLY A 2 5.82 -43.04 -43.43
C GLY A 2 6.27 -41.67 -42.93
N PHE A 3 5.92 -41.35 -41.68
CA PHE A 3 6.43 -40.18 -40.96
C PHE A 3 7.91 -40.39 -40.62
N GLY A 4 8.76 -39.44 -41.00
CA GLY A 4 10.20 -39.46 -40.68
C GLY A 4 10.48 -39.22 -39.19
N PRO A 5 11.70 -39.52 -38.72
CA PRO A 5 12.06 -39.45 -37.30
C PRO A 5 12.14 -38.00 -36.79
N PRO A 6 11.99 -37.79 -35.46
CA PRO A 6 11.92 -36.46 -34.86
C PRO A 6 13.28 -35.76 -34.94
N ILE A 7 13.28 -34.53 -35.46
CA ILE A 7 14.45 -33.65 -35.47
C ILE A 7 14.78 -33.28 -34.03
N GLY A 8 15.87 -33.85 -33.50
CA GLY A 8 16.42 -33.49 -32.20
C GLY A 8 17.00 -32.08 -32.24
N PHE A 9 16.39 -31.15 -31.51
CA PHE A 9 16.95 -29.83 -31.21
C PHE A 9 18.07 -29.98 -30.15
N GLY A 10 19.19 -30.58 -30.56
CA GLY A 10 20.46 -30.52 -29.85
C GLY A 10 21.29 -29.38 -30.40
N GLY A 11 20.92 -28.13 -30.09
CA GLY A 11 21.69 -26.96 -30.49
C GLY A 11 23.07 -27.00 -29.85
N ALA A 12 24.13 -26.91 -30.66
CA ALA A 12 25.49 -26.79 -30.16
C ALA A 12 25.60 -25.54 -29.28
N ASN A 13 25.96 -25.72 -28.01
CA ASN A 13 26.28 -24.61 -27.12
C ASN A 13 27.40 -23.77 -27.73
N SER A 14 27.36 -22.45 -27.53
CA SER A 14 28.30 -21.48 -28.12
C SER A 14 29.78 -21.79 -27.84
N VAL A 15 30.06 -22.53 -26.78
CA VAL A 15 31.40 -23.02 -26.41
C VAL A 15 31.86 -24.15 -27.34
N THR A 16 30.97 -25.06 -27.72
CA THR A 16 31.27 -26.19 -28.63
C THR A 16 31.42 -25.70 -30.07
N SER A 17 30.55 -24.79 -30.51
CA SER A 17 30.66 -24.17 -31.84
C SER A 17 31.98 -23.40 -32.01
N SER A 18 32.50 -22.81 -30.93
CA SER A 18 33.77 -22.07 -30.96
C SER A 18 34.98 -22.99 -31.13
N ARG A 19 34.99 -24.16 -30.48
CA ARG A 19 36.07 -25.16 -30.64
C ARG A 19 36.14 -25.73 -32.05
N ASP A 20 34.98 -25.99 -32.66
CA ASP A 20 34.89 -26.55 -34.01
C ASP A 20 35.03 -25.49 -35.12
N ALA A 21 34.86 -24.20 -34.81
CA ALA A 21 34.94 -23.10 -35.78
C ALA A 21 36.37 -22.77 -36.25
N GLY A 22 37.41 -23.47 -35.78
CA GLY A 22 38.79 -23.28 -36.24
C GLY A 22 39.34 -21.87 -36.02
N LEU A 23 38.72 -21.09 -35.13
CA LEU A 23 39.14 -19.72 -34.84
C LEU A 23 40.51 -19.73 -34.15
N PRO A 24 41.46 -18.87 -34.55
CA PRO A 24 42.87 -18.94 -34.13
C PRO A 24 43.11 -18.82 -32.60
N HIS A 25 42.08 -18.44 -31.84
CA HIS A 25 42.15 -18.26 -30.39
C HIS A 25 41.03 -18.95 -29.60
N ALA A 26 40.26 -19.87 -30.21
CA ALA A 26 39.14 -20.54 -29.52
C ALA A 26 39.55 -21.72 -28.60
N GLY A 27 40.83 -21.78 -28.22
CA GLY A 27 41.37 -22.78 -27.32
C GLY A 27 42.52 -22.24 -26.50
N VAL A 28 43.02 -23.06 -25.57
CA VAL A 28 44.23 -22.73 -24.81
C VAL A 28 45.40 -22.53 -25.80
N PRO A 29 46.03 -21.34 -25.85
CA PRO A 29 47.17 -21.08 -26.73
C PRO A 29 48.24 -22.16 -26.58
N GLY A 30 48.89 -22.58 -27.68
CA GLY A 30 49.82 -23.71 -27.68
C GLY A 30 50.91 -23.64 -26.60
N HIS A 31 51.42 -22.44 -26.32
CA HIS A 31 52.44 -22.21 -25.29
C HIS A 31 51.94 -22.40 -23.84
N LEU A 32 50.62 -22.34 -23.61
CA LEU A 32 50.00 -22.49 -22.29
C LEU A 32 49.39 -23.88 -22.06
N GLN A 33 49.36 -24.74 -23.09
CA GLN A 33 48.74 -26.06 -22.98
C GLN A 33 49.46 -26.94 -21.95
N ASP A 34 50.79 -26.84 -21.88
CA ASP A 34 51.58 -27.62 -20.92
C ASP A 34 51.45 -27.11 -19.49
N GLU A 35 51.25 -25.80 -19.32
CA GLU A 35 51.02 -25.17 -18.03
C GLU A 35 49.61 -25.50 -17.51
N VAL A 36 48.59 -25.44 -18.38
CA VAL A 36 47.22 -25.89 -18.06
C VAL A 36 47.20 -27.38 -17.68
N LYS A 37 47.94 -28.24 -18.39
CA LYS A 37 48.05 -29.66 -18.02
C LYS A 37 48.72 -29.88 -16.66
N ARG A 38 49.69 -29.04 -16.28
CA ARG A 38 50.32 -29.09 -14.95
C ARG A 38 49.35 -28.68 -13.86
N VAL A 39 48.59 -27.60 -14.08
CA VAL A 39 47.59 -27.11 -13.13
C VAL A 39 46.47 -28.13 -12.95
N LEU A 40 45.91 -28.67 -14.04
CA LEU A 40 44.86 -29.69 -13.99
C LEU A 40 45.30 -30.99 -13.27
N LYS A 41 46.60 -31.31 -13.26
CA LYS A 41 47.14 -32.44 -12.48
C LYS A 41 47.22 -32.15 -10.99
N GLN A 42 47.35 -30.88 -10.61
CA GLN A 42 47.46 -30.43 -9.22
C GLN A 42 46.11 -29.99 -8.65
N GLU A 43 45.09 -29.79 -9.48
CA GLU A 43 43.75 -29.46 -9.04
C GLU A 43 43.16 -30.62 -8.23
N PRO A 44 42.83 -30.42 -6.95
CA PRO A 44 42.10 -31.40 -6.18
C PRO A 44 40.69 -31.54 -6.75
N ILE A 45 40.21 -32.78 -6.87
CA ILE A 45 38.83 -33.04 -7.31
C ILE A 45 37.89 -32.50 -6.23
N HIS A 46 37.29 -31.34 -6.50
CA HIS A 46 36.23 -30.80 -5.68
C HIS A 46 34.93 -31.52 -6.05
N GLU A 47 34.48 -32.44 -5.20
CA GLU A 47 33.09 -32.88 -5.26
C GLU A 47 32.22 -31.64 -5.09
N LEU A 48 31.30 -31.41 -6.04
CA LEU A 48 30.32 -30.35 -5.90
C LEU A 48 29.63 -30.57 -4.55
N PRO A 49 29.59 -29.56 -3.67
CA PRO A 49 28.85 -29.72 -2.43
C PRO A 49 27.43 -30.16 -2.79
N PRO A 50 26.85 -31.15 -2.08
CA PRO A 50 25.47 -31.55 -2.28
C PRO A 50 24.58 -30.41 -1.79
N VAL A 51 24.46 -29.36 -2.60
CA VAL A 51 23.56 -28.24 -2.39
C VAL A 51 22.23 -28.69 -2.96
N ASP A 52 21.41 -29.26 -2.11
CA ASP A 52 20.03 -29.55 -2.46
C ASP A 52 19.29 -28.21 -2.52
N PHE A 53 18.95 -27.77 -3.73
CA PHE A 53 18.19 -26.54 -3.91
C PHE A 53 16.73 -26.84 -3.64
N ASP A 54 16.32 -26.70 -2.39
CA ASP A 54 14.90 -26.68 -2.03
C ASP A 54 14.28 -25.40 -2.60
N TYR A 55 13.65 -25.53 -3.77
CA TYR A 55 12.81 -24.49 -4.34
C TYR A 55 11.54 -24.37 -3.50
N PHE A 56 11.59 -23.54 -2.45
CA PHE A 56 10.38 -23.09 -1.76
C PHE A 56 9.59 -22.17 -2.69
N ILE A 57 8.72 -22.80 -3.48
CA ILE A 57 7.63 -22.15 -4.18
C ILE A 57 6.59 -21.84 -3.10
N SER A 58 6.72 -20.68 -2.45
CA SER A 58 5.62 -20.16 -1.64
C SER A 58 4.42 -20.01 -2.58
N PRO A 59 3.26 -20.63 -2.27
CA PRO A 59 2.08 -20.50 -3.11
C PRO A 59 1.77 -19.01 -3.27
N GLU A 60 1.86 -18.52 -4.51
CA GLU A 60 1.54 -17.16 -4.87
C GLU A 60 0.02 -17.00 -4.69
N THR A 61 -0.40 -16.74 -3.45
CA THR A 61 -1.77 -16.35 -3.17
C THR A 61 -2.04 -15.04 -3.92
N PRO A 62 -3.11 -14.96 -4.72
CA PRO A 62 -3.41 -13.74 -5.46
C PRO A 62 -3.51 -12.58 -4.47
N PHE A 63 -2.78 -11.49 -4.77
CA PHE A 63 -2.79 -10.31 -3.94
C PHE A 63 -4.21 -9.75 -3.88
N THR A 64 -4.86 -9.96 -2.74
CA THR A 64 -6.17 -9.40 -2.44
C THR A 64 -6.03 -8.41 -1.30
N LEU A 65 -6.61 -7.21 -1.48
CA LEU A 65 -6.65 -6.17 -0.45
C LEU A 65 -7.16 -6.71 0.89
N ARG A 66 -8.15 -7.60 0.84
CA ARG A 66 -8.73 -8.24 2.02
C ARG A 66 -7.76 -9.16 2.76
N SER A 67 -6.95 -9.96 2.07
CA SER A 67 -5.92 -10.81 2.69
C SER A 67 -4.85 -9.93 3.33
N PHE A 68 -4.39 -8.90 2.61
CA PHE A 68 -3.33 -8.00 3.07
C PHE A 68 -3.71 -7.17 4.30
N LEU A 69 -4.93 -6.61 4.31
CA LEU A 69 -5.47 -5.89 5.47
C LEU A 69 -5.85 -6.84 6.61
N GLY A 70 -6.19 -8.09 6.30
CA GLY A 70 -6.57 -9.13 7.25
C GLY A 70 -5.49 -9.45 8.29
N ASP A 71 -4.21 -9.42 7.88
CA ASP A 71 -3.06 -9.62 8.77
C ASP A 71 -2.95 -8.52 9.85
N HIS A 72 -3.57 -7.36 9.60
CA HIS A 72 -3.53 -6.19 10.49
C HIS A 72 -4.89 -5.89 11.15
N LYS A 73 -5.84 -6.83 11.10
CA LYS A 73 -7.23 -6.65 11.57
C LYS A 73 -7.35 -6.08 12.99
N TRP A 74 -6.52 -6.53 13.94
CA TRP A 74 -6.55 -6.03 15.31
C TRP A 74 -6.12 -4.58 15.45
N LYS A 75 -5.12 -4.16 14.65
CA LYS A 75 -4.68 -2.76 14.63
C LYS A 75 -5.73 -1.86 13.99
N LEU A 76 -6.42 -2.36 12.96
CA LEU A 76 -7.56 -1.66 12.34
C LEU A 76 -8.75 -1.52 13.30
N ILE A 77 -9.07 -2.58 14.07
CA ILE A 77 -10.11 -2.53 15.11
C ILE A 77 -9.74 -1.52 16.19
N PHE A 78 -8.48 -1.47 16.63
CA PHE A 78 -8.04 -0.47 17.61
C PHE A 78 -8.14 0.96 17.07
N ALA A 79 -7.74 1.19 15.81
CA ALA A 79 -7.92 2.47 15.15
C ALA A 79 -9.40 2.87 15.08
N MET A 80 -10.29 1.90 14.84
CA MET A 80 -11.75 2.10 14.87
C MET A 80 -12.27 2.52 16.25
N ILE A 81 -11.80 1.89 17.32
CA ILE A 81 -12.16 2.28 18.69
C ILE A 81 -11.71 3.71 18.97
N LEU A 82 -10.51 4.10 18.53
CA LEU A 82 -10.02 5.48 18.69
C LEU A 82 -10.89 6.50 17.93
N VAL A 83 -11.31 6.19 16.70
CA VAL A 83 -12.23 7.04 15.92
C VAL A 83 -13.56 7.23 16.62
N ILE A 84 -14.13 6.14 17.16
CA ILE A 84 -15.41 6.19 17.88
C ILE A 84 -15.26 7.04 19.14
N GLY A 85 -14.18 6.84 19.91
CA GLY A 85 -13.90 7.64 21.11
C GLY A 85 -13.73 9.14 20.81
N GLU A 86 -12.97 9.48 19.77
CA GLU A 86 -12.80 10.87 19.31
C GLU A 86 -14.13 11.49 18.87
N SER A 87 -14.96 10.73 18.13
CA SER A 87 -16.27 11.21 17.66
C SER A 87 -17.21 11.53 18.82
N ILE A 88 -17.20 10.72 19.89
CA ILE A 88 -17.98 10.96 21.11
C ILE A 88 -17.49 12.24 21.81
N LEU A 89 -16.19 12.44 21.90
CA LEU A 89 -15.59 13.65 22.48
C LEU A 89 -15.93 14.90 21.67
N LEU A 90 -16.01 14.81 20.34
CA LEU A 90 -16.46 15.90 19.48
C LEU A 90 -17.91 16.30 19.78
N GLN A 91 -18.77 15.33 20.09
CA GLN A 91 -20.19 15.54 20.44
C GLN A 91 -20.38 16.22 21.81
N ALA A 92 -19.41 16.09 22.72
CA ALA A 92 -19.45 16.76 24.01
C ALA A 92 -19.50 18.28 23.85
N GLY A 93 -18.91 18.83 22.78
CA GLY A 93 -18.93 20.26 22.51
C GLY A 93 -20.35 20.84 22.42
N PRO A 94 -21.17 20.43 21.44
CA PRO A 94 -22.56 20.87 21.31
C PRO A 94 -23.42 20.62 22.55
N LEU A 95 -23.23 19.49 23.24
CA LEU A 95 -23.99 19.16 24.45
C LEU A 95 -23.66 20.09 25.62
N LEU A 96 -22.37 20.38 25.84
CA LEU A 96 -21.92 21.34 26.84
C LEU A 96 -22.34 22.77 26.49
N THR A 97 -22.29 23.15 25.20
CA THR A 97 -22.79 24.45 24.76
C THR A 97 -24.29 24.60 25.02
N LYS A 98 -25.10 23.58 24.69
CA LYS A 98 -26.53 23.57 24.99
C LYS A 98 -26.78 23.77 26.48
N PHE A 99 -26.13 22.96 27.33
CA PHE A 99 -26.30 23.04 28.78
C PHE A 99 -25.83 24.39 29.34
N GLY A 100 -24.74 24.96 28.81
CA GLY A 100 -24.26 26.28 29.21
C GLY A 100 -25.23 27.42 28.87
N ILE A 101 -25.93 27.32 27.74
CA ILE A 101 -26.96 28.29 27.35
C ILE A 101 -28.20 28.13 28.25
N ASP A 102 -28.75 26.92 28.31
CA ASP A 102 -30.03 26.64 28.98
C ASP A 102 -29.95 26.86 30.50
N GLU A 103 -28.88 26.40 31.15
CA GLU A 103 -28.76 26.41 32.63
C GLU A 103 -27.82 27.51 33.15
N GLY A 104 -26.97 28.06 32.30
CA GLY A 104 -26.02 29.11 32.67
C GLY A 104 -26.54 30.50 32.29
N VAL A 105 -26.71 30.73 30.98
CA VAL A 105 -27.07 32.06 30.44
C VAL A 105 -28.53 32.40 30.74
N VAL A 106 -29.46 31.48 30.49
CA VAL A 106 -30.90 31.71 30.70
C VAL A 106 -31.23 31.79 32.19
N SER A 107 -30.66 30.91 33.01
CA SER A 107 -30.87 30.89 34.47
C SER A 107 -30.05 31.96 35.22
N GLY A 108 -29.15 32.68 34.54
CA GLY A 108 -28.30 33.72 35.13
C GLY A 108 -27.25 33.21 36.13
N ASN A 109 -26.99 31.90 36.19
CA ASN A 109 -26.12 31.30 37.18
C ASN A 109 -24.66 31.27 36.72
N LYS A 110 -23.85 32.20 37.23
CA LYS A 110 -22.42 32.34 36.92
C LYS A 110 -21.60 31.11 37.31
N ALA A 111 -21.98 30.38 38.37
CA ALA A 111 -21.25 29.20 38.80
C ALA A 111 -21.37 28.06 37.77
N ILE A 112 -22.59 27.81 37.28
CA ILE A 112 -22.84 26.82 36.21
C ILE A 112 -22.08 27.22 34.94
N LEU A 113 -22.09 28.50 34.59
CA LEU A 113 -21.38 29.01 33.41
C LEU A 113 -19.86 28.75 33.47
N ILE A 114 -19.24 28.98 34.64
CA ILE A 114 -17.81 28.72 34.86
C ILE A 114 -17.53 27.22 34.82
N THR A 115 -18.33 26.39 35.49
CA THR A 115 -18.16 24.93 35.49
C THR A 115 -18.28 24.34 34.08
N VAL A 116 -19.26 24.78 33.29
CA VAL A 116 -19.44 24.34 31.90
C VAL A 116 -18.28 24.78 31.03
N SER A 117 -17.82 26.03 31.19
CA SER A 117 -16.67 26.55 30.43
C SER A 117 -15.39 25.77 30.74
N LEU A 118 -15.14 25.44 32.02
CA LEU A 118 -13.98 24.64 32.43
C LEU A 118 -14.08 23.21 31.91
N SER A 119 -15.27 22.61 31.96
CA SER A 119 -15.55 21.27 31.42
C SER A 119 -15.37 21.23 29.91
N TYR A 120 -15.77 22.28 29.21
CA TYR A 120 -15.60 22.44 27.75
C TYR A 120 -14.12 22.54 27.38
N LEU A 121 -13.34 23.34 28.12
CA LEU A 121 -11.88 23.39 27.96
C LEU A 121 -11.25 22.01 28.17
N GLY A 122 -11.63 21.30 29.23
CA GLY A 122 -11.17 19.93 29.48
C GLY A 122 -11.53 18.96 28.34
N SER A 123 -12.75 19.06 27.81
CA SER A 123 -13.20 18.26 26.68
C SER A 123 -12.39 18.54 25.41
N ILE A 124 -12.08 19.81 25.12
CA ILE A 124 -11.25 20.18 23.96
C ILE A 124 -9.83 19.61 24.11
N LEU A 125 -9.23 19.72 25.30
CA LEU A 125 -7.90 19.16 25.55
C LEU A 125 -7.90 17.64 25.37
N LEU A 126 -8.90 16.95 25.90
CA LEU A 126 -9.04 15.50 25.77
C LEU A 126 -9.29 15.08 24.33
N HIS A 127 -10.13 15.82 23.60
CA HIS A 127 -10.37 15.62 22.18
C HIS A 127 -9.08 15.80 21.37
N SER A 128 -8.35 16.90 21.59
CA SER A 128 -7.09 17.19 20.91
C SER A 128 -6.03 16.10 21.17
N LEU A 129 -5.92 15.65 22.42
CA LEU A 129 -5.01 14.56 22.78
C LEU A 129 -5.41 13.25 22.09
N SER A 130 -6.70 12.90 22.09
CA SER A 130 -7.22 11.71 21.42
C SER A 130 -6.99 11.76 19.91
N ALA A 131 -7.21 12.92 19.29
CA ALA A 131 -6.94 13.15 17.87
C ALA A 131 -5.45 12.98 17.56
N TRP A 132 -4.56 13.56 18.38
CA TRP A 132 -3.11 13.40 18.24
C TRP A 132 -2.69 11.92 18.31
N TYR A 133 -3.20 11.18 19.31
CA TYR A 133 -2.95 9.74 19.42
C TYR A 133 -3.48 8.95 18.22
N ARG A 134 -4.71 9.24 17.75
CA ARG A 134 -5.29 8.58 16.59
C ARG A 134 -4.47 8.83 15.33
N ILE A 135 -4.06 10.06 15.09
CA ILE A 135 -3.23 10.44 13.92
C ILE A 135 -1.90 9.69 13.99
N ARG A 136 -1.22 9.70 15.15
CA ARG A 136 0.05 9.01 15.35
C ARG A 136 -0.08 7.50 15.12
N TYR A 137 -1.13 6.89 15.67
CA TYR A 137 -1.37 5.45 15.57
C TYR A 137 -1.70 5.03 14.13
N THR A 138 -2.61 5.75 13.48
CA THR A 138 -3.04 5.47 12.10
C THR A 138 -1.89 5.68 11.12
N GLY A 139 -1.07 6.72 11.34
CA GLY A 139 0.14 6.97 10.56
C GLY A 139 1.14 5.81 10.67
N SER A 140 1.46 5.35 11.89
CA SER A 140 2.36 4.21 12.08
C SER A 140 1.78 2.91 11.50
N LEU A 141 0.46 2.71 11.57
CA LEU A 141 -0.19 1.57 10.92
C LEU A 141 -0.05 1.63 9.41
N GLY A 142 -0.22 2.80 8.79
CA GLY A 142 0.00 3.02 7.36
C GLY A 142 1.44 2.74 6.94
N GLU A 143 2.43 3.20 7.71
CA GLU A 143 3.85 2.93 7.47
C GLU A 143 4.18 1.43 7.50
N ARG A 144 3.69 0.69 8.51
CA ARG A 144 3.94 -0.76 8.61
C ARG A 144 3.26 -1.56 7.51
N LEU A 145 2.04 -1.18 7.14
CA LEU A 145 1.37 -1.77 5.98
C LEU A 145 2.24 -1.54 4.74
N MET A 146 2.80 -0.35 4.57
CA MET A 146 3.67 -0.08 3.44
C MET A 146 4.99 -0.81 3.42
N GLU A 147 5.66 -0.93 4.55
CA GLU A 147 6.87 -1.73 4.67
C GLU A 147 6.62 -3.16 4.15
N ASN A 148 5.51 -3.78 4.59
CA ASN A 148 5.11 -5.11 4.13
C ASN A 148 4.80 -5.16 2.63
N LEU A 149 4.11 -4.15 2.10
CA LEU A 149 3.83 -4.08 0.67
C LEU A 149 5.13 -3.98 -0.14
N ARG A 150 6.06 -3.12 0.29
CA ARG A 150 7.35 -2.92 -0.39
C ARG A 150 8.16 -4.21 -0.41
N ILE A 151 8.24 -4.92 0.71
CA ILE A 151 8.93 -6.23 0.78
C ILE A 151 8.28 -7.26 -0.15
N LYS A 152 6.95 -7.32 -0.18
CA LYS A 152 6.21 -8.29 -1.01
C LYS A 152 6.37 -8.01 -2.51
N VAL A 153 6.30 -6.74 -2.92
CA VAL A 153 6.51 -6.34 -4.32
C VAL A 153 7.95 -6.58 -4.74
N PHE A 154 8.92 -6.18 -3.90
CA PHE A 154 10.34 -6.35 -4.21
C PHE A 154 10.73 -7.84 -4.33
N SER A 155 10.26 -8.67 -3.40
CA SER A 155 10.51 -10.12 -3.45
C SER A 155 9.87 -10.80 -4.67
N HIS A 156 8.68 -10.37 -5.10
CA HIS A 156 8.05 -10.86 -6.32
C HIS A 156 8.84 -10.46 -7.58
N LEU A 157 9.33 -9.22 -7.64
CA LEU A 157 10.19 -8.77 -8.74
C LEU A 157 11.49 -9.59 -8.81
N GLN A 158 12.15 -9.84 -7.67
CA GLN A 158 13.38 -10.63 -7.64
C GLN A 158 13.21 -12.07 -8.13
N ARG A 159 12.02 -12.66 -8.00
CA ARG A 159 11.72 -14.03 -8.45
C ARG A 159 11.36 -14.10 -9.93
N GLN A 160 11.24 -12.96 -10.61
CA GLN A 160 10.75 -12.93 -11.97
C GLN A 160 11.84 -13.33 -12.99
N SER A 161 11.45 -14.08 -14.01
CA SER A 161 12.40 -14.63 -15.00
C SER A 161 13.14 -13.56 -15.81
N LEU A 162 14.36 -13.87 -16.29
CA LEU A 162 15.13 -12.99 -17.19
C LEU A 162 14.36 -12.62 -18.47
N ASP A 163 13.47 -13.49 -18.97
CA ASP A 163 12.62 -13.22 -20.15
C ASP A 163 11.62 -12.06 -19.91
N PHE A 164 11.20 -11.84 -18.67
CA PHE A 164 10.40 -10.68 -18.29
C PHE A 164 11.19 -9.38 -18.40
N TYR A 165 12.49 -9.42 -18.10
CA TYR A 165 13.37 -8.26 -18.11
C TYR A 165 13.93 -7.93 -19.50
N THR A 166 13.98 -8.88 -20.43
CA THR A 166 14.49 -8.68 -21.80
C THR A 166 13.41 -8.20 -22.78
N LYS A 167 12.13 -8.37 -22.47
CA LYS A 167 11.00 -7.93 -23.33
C LYS A 167 10.73 -6.42 -23.30
N GLU A 168 11.24 -5.69 -22.31
CA GLU A 168 10.96 -4.26 -22.10
C GLU A 168 12.26 -3.45 -21.97
N LYS A 169 12.24 -2.18 -22.39
CA LYS A 169 13.42 -1.29 -22.26
C LYS A 169 13.80 -1.16 -20.77
N ALA A 170 15.08 -1.35 -20.43
CA ALA A 170 15.58 -1.29 -19.06
C ALA A 170 15.15 -0.01 -18.30
N GLY A 171 15.02 1.13 -18.99
CA GLY A 171 14.52 2.39 -18.42
C GLY A 171 13.05 2.33 -17.97
N VAL A 172 12.17 1.66 -18.71
CA VAL A 172 10.74 1.50 -18.35
C VAL A 172 10.60 0.60 -17.12
N LEU A 173 11.39 -0.47 -17.05
CA LEU A 173 11.44 -1.35 -15.87
C LEU A 173 11.87 -0.59 -14.62
N MET A 174 12.92 0.24 -14.71
CA MET A 174 13.36 1.08 -13.59
C MET A 174 12.28 2.05 -13.12
N THR A 175 11.59 2.73 -14.05
CA THR A 175 10.47 3.64 -13.69
C THR A 175 9.30 2.90 -13.05
N ARG A 176 8.96 1.70 -13.51
CA ARG A 176 7.92 0.88 -12.87
C ARG A 176 8.32 0.43 -11.46
N MET A 177 9.60 0.09 -11.25
CA MET A 177 10.10 -0.30 -9.94
C MET A 177 10.17 0.85 -8.94
N THR A 178 10.34 2.10 -9.40
CA THR A 178 10.41 3.26 -8.50
C THR A 178 9.08 3.97 -8.44
N SER A 179 8.65 4.54 -9.56
CA SER A 179 7.49 5.43 -9.63
C SER A 179 6.16 4.71 -9.41
N ASP A 180 5.96 3.52 -9.99
CA ASP A 180 4.69 2.81 -9.78
C ASP A 180 4.62 2.22 -8.37
N ILE A 181 5.74 1.73 -7.82
CA ILE A 181 5.81 1.30 -6.42
C ILE A 181 5.54 2.48 -5.48
N GLU A 182 6.06 3.66 -5.78
CA GLU A 182 5.85 4.87 -4.98
C GLU A 182 4.41 5.38 -5.10
N ALA A 183 3.81 5.34 -6.29
CA ALA A 183 2.39 5.66 -6.49
C ALA A 183 1.47 4.66 -5.77
N LEU A 184 1.78 3.35 -5.86
CA LEU A 184 1.11 2.33 -5.05
C LEU A 184 1.32 2.63 -3.56
N SER A 185 2.52 3.06 -3.17
CA SER A 185 2.82 3.39 -1.77
C SER A 185 1.93 4.52 -1.24
N GLN A 186 1.79 5.59 -2.01
CA GLN A 186 0.89 6.70 -1.69
C GLN A 186 -0.58 6.26 -1.69
N LEU A 187 -0.99 5.45 -2.66
CA LEU A 187 -2.35 4.92 -2.73
C LEU A 187 -2.72 4.12 -1.47
N PHE A 188 -1.80 3.32 -0.93
CA PHE A 188 -2.06 2.54 0.28
C PHE A 188 -2.00 3.37 1.56
N GLN A 189 -1.03 4.29 1.71
CA GLN A 189 -0.89 5.14 2.90
C GLN A 189 -1.97 6.21 2.99
N GLU A 190 -2.10 7.00 1.93
CA GLU A 190 -2.93 8.20 1.93
C GLU A 190 -4.34 7.90 1.40
N GLY A 191 -4.46 6.94 0.49
CA GLY A 191 -5.73 6.55 -0.10
C GLY A 191 -6.47 5.52 0.75
N LEU A 192 -6.01 4.28 0.75
CA LEU A 192 -6.77 3.13 1.23
C LEU A 192 -7.01 3.15 2.74
N VAL A 193 -5.96 3.39 3.56
CA VAL A 193 -6.10 3.44 5.02
C VAL A 193 -7.01 4.60 5.43
N ASN A 194 -6.78 5.81 4.89
CA ASN A 194 -7.64 6.95 5.18
C ASN A 194 -9.06 6.75 4.68
N PHE A 195 -9.26 6.17 3.49
CA PHE A 195 -10.58 5.87 2.97
C PHE A 195 -11.35 4.92 3.88
N ALA A 196 -10.70 3.84 4.35
CA ALA A 196 -11.30 2.91 5.29
C ALA A 196 -11.65 3.59 6.62
N VAL A 197 -10.74 4.41 7.16
CA VAL A 197 -10.95 5.15 8.41
C VAL A 197 -12.06 6.18 8.26
N GLN A 198 -12.04 7.02 7.22
CA GLN A 198 -13.03 8.06 6.97
C GLN A 198 -14.42 7.49 6.64
N GLY A 199 -14.49 6.47 5.80
CA GLY A 199 -15.75 5.79 5.48
C GLY A 199 -16.40 5.22 6.75
N LEU A 200 -15.58 4.63 7.62
CA LEU A 200 -16.03 4.15 8.91
C LEU A 200 -16.45 5.28 9.87
N THR A 201 -15.69 6.39 9.94
CA THR A 201 -16.07 7.58 10.71
C THR A 201 -17.45 8.08 10.29
N VAL A 202 -17.72 8.15 8.98
CA VAL A 202 -19.03 8.55 8.45
C VAL A 202 -20.14 7.62 8.93
N ILE A 203 -19.93 6.30 8.91
CA ILE A 203 -20.90 5.31 9.40
C ILE A 203 -21.17 5.52 10.90
N VAL A 204 -20.12 5.64 11.71
CA VAL A 204 -20.23 5.83 13.16
C VAL A 204 -21.01 7.11 13.50
N ILE A 205 -20.64 8.24 12.90
CA ILE A 205 -21.33 9.53 13.13
C ILE A 205 -22.79 9.43 12.69
N THR A 206 -23.07 8.79 11.55
CA THR A 206 -24.44 8.57 11.07
C THR A 206 -25.27 7.81 12.10
N VAL A 207 -24.72 6.75 12.67
CA VAL A 207 -25.40 5.96 13.72
C VAL A 207 -25.64 6.81 14.96
N VAL A 208 -24.64 7.57 15.44
CA VAL A 208 -24.80 8.45 16.61
C VAL A 208 -25.88 9.51 16.38
N LEU A 209 -25.92 10.12 15.19
CA LEU A 209 -26.94 11.11 14.84
C LEU A 209 -28.35 10.50 14.82
N LEU A 210 -28.50 9.29 14.29
CA LEU A 210 -29.79 8.57 14.29
C LEU A 210 -30.30 8.32 15.71
N PHE A 211 -29.42 8.01 16.67
CA PHE A 211 -29.78 7.83 18.08
C PHE A 211 -30.13 9.16 18.77
N LEU A 212 -29.43 10.24 18.45
CA LEU A 212 -29.67 11.55 19.07
C LEU A 212 -31.00 12.18 18.61
N ASN A 213 -31.24 12.22 17.31
CA ASN A 213 -32.49 12.74 16.75
C ASN A 213 -32.74 12.17 15.35
N PHE A 214 -33.60 11.16 15.28
CA PHE A 214 -33.95 10.47 14.04
C PHE A 214 -34.47 11.40 12.94
N LYS A 215 -35.28 12.39 13.29
CA LYS A 215 -35.91 13.30 12.31
C LYS A 215 -34.89 14.26 11.71
N LEU A 216 -34.01 14.86 12.52
CA LEU A 216 -32.93 15.70 12.01
C LEU A 216 -31.94 14.87 11.20
N ALA A 217 -31.51 13.71 11.70
CA ALA A 217 -30.56 12.84 11.01
C ALA A 217 -31.04 12.47 9.60
N LEU A 218 -32.33 12.11 9.45
CA LEU A 218 -32.90 11.75 8.15
C LEU A 218 -32.93 12.94 7.18
N ILE A 219 -33.27 14.14 7.66
CA ILE A 219 -33.24 15.37 6.85
C ILE A 219 -31.81 15.65 6.40
N THR A 220 -30.82 15.57 7.30
CA THR A 220 -29.42 15.82 6.94
C THR A 220 -28.91 14.79 5.93
N LEU A 221 -29.26 13.52 6.12
CA LEU A 221 -28.82 12.44 5.24
C LEU A 221 -29.48 12.51 3.85
N LEU A 222 -30.74 12.92 3.77
CA LEU A 222 -31.45 13.08 2.49
C LEU A 222 -31.17 14.41 1.79
N ALA A 223 -30.88 15.48 2.52
CA ALA A 223 -30.62 16.79 1.92
C ALA A 223 -29.13 17.02 1.65
N VAL A 224 -28.26 16.77 2.64
CA VAL A 224 -26.85 17.18 2.57
C VAL A 224 -26.00 16.15 1.82
N VAL A 225 -26.11 14.86 2.15
CA VAL A 225 -25.25 13.81 1.58
C VAL A 225 -25.37 13.68 0.06
N PRO A 226 -26.57 13.60 -0.56
CA PRO A 226 -26.64 13.51 -2.02
C PRO A 226 -26.15 14.78 -2.70
N ILE A 227 -26.41 15.96 -2.13
CA ILE A 227 -25.93 17.23 -2.66
C ILE A 227 -24.39 17.29 -2.66
N THR A 228 -23.75 16.88 -1.56
CA THR A 228 -22.27 16.87 -1.48
C THR A 228 -21.66 15.86 -2.44
N ILE A 229 -22.25 14.67 -2.60
CA ILE A 229 -21.79 13.68 -3.57
C ILE A 229 -21.91 14.22 -5.00
N ILE A 230 -23.04 14.82 -5.36
CA ILE A 230 -23.26 15.38 -6.70
C ILE A 230 -22.27 16.51 -6.98
N LEU A 231 -22.05 17.41 -6.03
CA LEU A 231 -21.09 18.51 -6.16
C LEU A 231 -19.65 17.99 -6.29
N SER A 232 -19.25 17.00 -5.48
CA SER A 232 -17.94 16.37 -5.58
C SER A 232 -17.73 15.65 -6.92
N GLU A 233 -18.74 14.92 -7.41
CA GLU A 233 -18.68 14.23 -8.70
C GLU A 233 -18.56 15.23 -9.85
N TRP A 234 -19.39 16.28 -9.83
CA TRP A 234 -19.35 17.35 -10.81
C TRP A 234 -17.99 18.04 -10.84
N PHE A 235 -17.46 18.39 -9.66
CA PHE A 235 -16.13 19.00 -9.53
C PHE A 235 -15.04 18.07 -10.06
N ARG A 236 -15.06 16.79 -9.69
CA ARG A 236 -14.06 15.81 -10.15
C ARG A 236 -14.03 15.70 -11.67
N ARG A 237 -15.20 15.58 -12.31
CA ARG A 237 -15.33 15.50 -13.77
C ARG A 237 -14.86 16.78 -14.45
N LYS A 238 -15.19 17.94 -13.90
CA LYS A 238 -14.79 19.22 -14.50
C LYS A 238 -13.29 19.43 -14.39
N SER A 239 -12.71 19.12 -13.24
CA SER A 239 -11.27 19.21 -12.99
C SER A 239 -10.48 18.23 -13.88
N SER A 240 -10.89 16.96 -13.99
CA SER A 240 -10.17 15.99 -14.85
C SER A 240 -10.14 16.41 -16.32
N ASN A 241 -11.26 16.96 -16.82
CA ASN A 241 -11.35 17.44 -18.19
C ASN A 241 -10.52 18.71 -18.43
N ALA A 242 -10.34 19.56 -17.42
CA ALA A 242 -9.48 20.73 -17.50
C ALA A 242 -8.00 20.35 -17.53
N TYR A 243 -7.56 19.46 -16.64
CA TYR A 243 -6.18 18.96 -16.64
C TYR A 243 -5.83 18.22 -17.94
N GLY A 244 -6.74 17.38 -18.45
CA GLY A 244 -6.53 16.65 -19.70
C GLY A 244 -6.28 17.56 -20.92
N LYS A 245 -6.96 18.71 -20.99
CA LYS A 245 -6.75 19.70 -22.07
C LYS A 245 -5.41 20.40 -21.98
N MET A 246 -4.93 20.65 -20.76
CA MET A 246 -3.66 21.35 -20.51
C MET A 246 -2.45 20.50 -20.96
N PHE A 247 -2.54 19.18 -20.82
CA PHE A 247 -1.50 18.24 -21.29
C PHE A 247 -1.63 17.85 -22.77
N ALA A 248 -2.80 18.02 -23.39
CA ALA A 248 -3.00 17.76 -24.82
C ALA A 248 -2.55 18.94 -25.73
N THR A 249 -2.22 20.09 -25.15
CA THR A 249 -1.82 21.32 -25.89
C THR A 249 -0.29 21.51 -25.94
N LYS A 250 0.49 20.53 -25.49
CA LYS A 250 1.95 20.47 -25.65
C LYS A 250 2.33 19.29 -26.52
#